data_AF-A0A836RMV2-F1
#
_entry.id   AF-A0A836RMV2-F1
#
_cell.length_a   1.000
_cell.length_b   1.000
_cell.length_c   1.000
_cell.angle_alpha   90.00
_cell.angle_beta   90.00
_cell.angle_gamma   90.00
#
_symmetry.space_group_name_H-M   'P 1'
#
loop_
_entity.id
_entity.type
_entity.pdbx_description
1 polymer ?
#
loop_
_entity_poly.entity_id
_entity_poly.type
_entity_poly.pdbx_seq_one_letter_code
_entity_poly.pdbx_strand_id
1 'polypeptide(L)'
;MFRIFPAGKLFGDNRWAYYHQSIGGYTPIKMYVIEELVEKNIYKGPDKNLPINWNVLKILNVKYVVLQGRVQSPYLSLVNTNAAQNWLTYRFNGFLPRAFFVGEAKIVKNEFDRLKLINSANFDPAKTAIIEEEIRAGMEQPDSAWTRLTAFNPNLREFEVYTDKPALLVLSEVYYPPGWKIEIDGKPVKKIYKTDHAIQSVVVPQGRHTVVMRFEPDSYYSNIRLAWVSVGIIYLIIGSVFFQMFRSGKPQAG
;
A
#
# COMPACT_ATOMS: atom_id res chain seq x y z
N MET A 1 4.21 9.59 -8.13
CA MET A 1 2.93 8.87 -7.94
C MET A 1 2.27 9.29 -6.63
N PHE A 2 0.94 9.36 -6.55
CA PHE A 2 0.19 9.73 -5.34
C PHE A 2 -1.19 9.06 -5.29
N ARG A 3 -1.84 9.07 -4.12
CA ARG A 3 -3.27 8.71 -3.98
C ARG A 3 -4.17 9.94 -3.88
N ILE A 4 -5.45 9.76 -4.20
CA ILE A 4 -6.50 10.76 -3.99
C ILE A 4 -7.50 10.30 -2.91
N PHE A 5 -8.12 11.26 -2.25
CA PHE A 5 -9.23 11.04 -1.31
C PHE A 5 -10.49 11.77 -1.78
N PRO A 6 -11.40 11.08 -2.48
CA PRO A 6 -12.75 11.57 -2.71
C PRO A 6 -13.54 11.45 -1.41
N ALA A 7 -13.84 12.57 -0.75
CA ALA A 7 -14.45 12.55 0.58
C ALA A 7 -15.99 12.69 0.52
N GLY A 8 -16.63 12.42 1.66
CA GLY A 8 -18.08 12.45 1.80
C GLY A 8 -18.77 11.45 0.87
N LYS A 9 -19.79 11.91 0.15
CA LYS A 9 -20.59 11.07 -0.77
C LYS A 9 -19.80 10.54 -1.97
N LEU A 10 -18.61 11.08 -2.25
CA LEU A 10 -17.74 10.62 -3.33
C LEU A 10 -16.92 9.37 -2.93
N PHE A 11 -16.84 9.07 -1.64
CA PHE A 11 -16.08 7.94 -1.12
C PHE A 11 -16.74 6.62 -1.52
N GLY A 12 -15.95 5.60 -1.88
CA GLY A 12 -16.47 4.31 -2.32
C GLY A 12 -16.74 4.18 -3.82
N ASP A 13 -16.73 5.29 -4.58
CA ASP A 13 -17.05 5.26 -6.00
C ASP A 13 -15.91 4.69 -6.86
N ASN A 14 -16.21 3.65 -7.65
CA ASN A 14 -15.22 2.95 -8.47
C ASN A 14 -14.72 3.77 -9.66
N ARG A 15 -15.43 4.83 -10.08
CA ARG A 15 -15.01 5.70 -11.21
C ARG A 15 -13.65 6.33 -10.98
N TRP A 16 -13.29 6.57 -9.72
CA TRP A 16 -11.99 7.11 -9.34
C TRP A 16 -10.84 6.15 -9.62
N ALA A 17 -11.06 4.86 -9.37
CA ALA A 17 -10.03 3.83 -9.49
C ALA A 17 -9.56 3.60 -10.93
N TYR A 18 -10.39 3.97 -11.92
CA TYR A 18 -10.05 3.85 -13.34
C TYR A 18 -8.94 4.84 -13.74
N TYR A 19 -8.97 6.07 -13.24
CA TYR A 19 -8.03 7.14 -13.64
C TYR A 19 -6.95 7.39 -12.58
N HIS A 20 -7.22 7.08 -11.31
CA HIS A 20 -6.38 7.47 -10.19
C HIS A 20 -6.33 6.38 -9.12
N GLN A 21 -5.25 6.38 -8.33
CA GLN A 21 -5.20 5.55 -7.12
C GLN A 21 -6.03 6.22 -6.02
N SER A 22 -7.25 5.73 -5.80
CA SER A 22 -8.14 6.21 -4.73
C SER A 22 -7.99 5.37 -3.47
N ILE A 23 -8.02 6.01 -2.30
CA ILE A 23 -8.06 5.28 -1.01
C ILE A 23 -9.46 4.72 -0.68
N GLY A 24 -10.50 5.13 -1.40
CA GLY A 24 -11.86 4.63 -1.23
C GLY A 24 -12.32 3.62 -2.29
N GLY A 25 -11.44 3.18 -3.19
CA GLY A 25 -11.80 2.23 -4.24
C GLY A 25 -11.95 0.80 -3.72
N TYR A 26 -12.82 0.02 -4.37
CA TYR A 26 -12.92 -1.42 -4.10
C TYR A 26 -11.73 -2.16 -4.72
N THR A 27 -10.81 -2.65 -3.90
CA THR A 27 -9.92 -3.76 -4.28
C THR A 27 -10.49 -5.07 -3.71
N PRO A 28 -10.54 -6.18 -4.47
CA PRO A 28 -11.07 -7.47 -4.00
C PRO A 28 -10.40 -7.98 -2.71
N ILE A 29 -9.18 -7.49 -2.45
CA ILE A 29 -8.46 -7.69 -1.20
C ILE A 29 -8.71 -6.47 -0.31
N LYS A 30 -9.95 -6.27 0.18
CA LYS A 30 -10.17 -5.36 1.31
C LYS A 30 -9.50 -6.01 2.53
N MET A 31 -8.29 -5.57 2.84
CA MET A 31 -7.61 -5.99 4.07
C MET A 31 -8.26 -5.26 5.24
N TYR A 32 -8.64 -6.02 6.27
CA TYR A 32 -9.22 -5.51 7.52
C TYR A 32 -8.50 -4.24 8.01
N VAL A 33 -7.16 -4.24 8.03
CA VAL A 33 -6.34 -3.11 8.50
C VAL A 33 -6.53 -1.80 7.70
N ILE A 34 -6.84 -1.88 6.40
CA ILE A 34 -7.12 -0.69 5.59
C ILE A 34 -8.54 -0.19 5.84
N GLU A 35 -9.49 -1.12 5.97
CA GLU A 35 -10.86 -0.79 6.34
C GLU A 35 -10.90 -0.07 7.70
N GLU A 36 -10.14 -0.57 8.67
CA GLU A 36 -9.99 0.07 9.97
C GLU A 36 -9.39 1.47 9.86
N LEU A 37 -8.26 1.62 9.17
CA LEU A 37 -7.57 2.90 9.09
C LEU A 37 -8.39 3.94 8.29
N VAL A 38 -9.02 3.52 7.19
CA VAL A 38 -9.76 4.41 6.30
C VAL A 38 -11.20 4.56 6.77
N GLU A 39 -12.02 3.50 6.73
CA GLU A 39 -13.46 3.63 6.96
C GLU A 39 -13.78 4.02 8.41
N LYS A 40 -13.05 3.48 9.40
CA LYS A 40 -13.34 3.74 10.82
C LYS A 40 -12.60 4.95 11.41
N ASN A 41 -11.56 5.47 10.75
CA ASN A 41 -10.69 6.51 11.33
C ASN A 41 -10.41 7.73 10.45
N ILE A 42 -10.74 7.72 9.14
CA ILE A 42 -10.50 8.89 8.27
C ILE A 42 -11.34 10.11 8.66
N TYR A 43 -12.50 9.90 9.31
CA TYR A 43 -13.37 10.97 9.81
C TYR A 43 -13.26 11.22 11.33
N LYS A 44 -12.14 10.82 11.95
CA LYS A 44 -11.84 11.08 13.37
C LYS A 44 -10.79 12.19 13.56
N GLY A 45 -10.77 13.15 12.64
CA GLY A 45 -9.92 14.33 12.77
C GLY A 45 -10.36 15.25 13.92
N PRO A 46 -9.46 16.10 14.45
CA PRO A 46 -9.75 16.98 15.58
C PRO A 46 -10.64 18.18 15.23
N ASP A 47 -10.69 18.59 13.96
CA ASP A 47 -11.53 19.69 13.49
C ASP A 47 -12.98 19.22 13.31
N LYS A 48 -13.92 19.75 14.09
CA LYS A 48 -15.34 19.36 14.04
C LYS A 48 -16.04 19.76 12.74
N ASN A 49 -15.58 20.81 12.08
CA ASN A 49 -16.20 21.31 10.84
C ASN A 49 -15.71 20.53 9.62
N LEU A 50 -14.47 20.04 9.69
CA LEU A 50 -13.87 19.18 8.68
C LEU A 50 -13.13 18.03 9.38
N PRO A 51 -13.85 16.98 9.83
CA PRO A 51 -13.31 15.94 10.70
C PRO A 51 -12.39 14.95 9.96
N ILE A 52 -11.65 15.41 8.95
CA ILE A 52 -10.67 14.63 8.22
C ILE A 52 -9.45 14.39 9.12
N ASN A 53 -9.08 13.13 9.27
CA ASN A 53 -7.83 12.76 9.91
C ASN A 53 -6.66 12.95 8.94
N TRP A 54 -5.92 14.05 9.11
CA TRP A 54 -4.75 14.39 8.30
C TRP A 54 -3.61 13.37 8.42
N ASN A 55 -3.50 12.67 9.55
CA ASN A 55 -2.48 11.64 9.74
C ASN A 55 -2.76 10.43 8.85
N VAL A 56 -4.02 10.02 8.71
CA VAL A 56 -4.41 8.95 7.79
C VAL A 56 -4.06 9.33 6.34
N LEU A 57 -4.29 10.59 5.94
CA LEU A 57 -3.93 11.06 4.61
C LEU A 57 -2.41 11.05 4.36
N LYS A 58 -1.61 11.43 5.37
CA LYS A 58 -0.14 11.33 5.35
C LYS A 58 0.32 9.89 5.16
N ILE A 59 -0.13 8.98 6.04
CA ILE A 59 0.21 7.54 6.02
C ILE A 59 -0.10 6.93 4.66
N LEU A 60 -1.23 7.29 4.04
CA LEU A 60 -1.69 6.73 2.78
C LEU A 60 -1.22 7.48 1.52
N ASN A 61 -0.27 8.41 1.64
CA ASN A 61 0.32 9.14 0.50
C ASN A 61 -0.75 9.89 -0.32
N VAL A 62 -1.76 10.45 0.34
CA VAL A 62 -2.83 11.22 -0.31
C VAL A 62 -2.33 12.62 -0.63
N LYS A 63 -2.35 13.01 -1.90
CA LYS A 63 -1.94 14.34 -2.36
C LYS A 63 -3.10 15.28 -2.61
N TYR A 64 -4.22 14.74 -3.07
CA TYR A 64 -5.40 15.54 -3.42
C TYR A 64 -6.64 15.02 -2.72
N VAL A 65 -7.43 15.96 -2.20
CA VAL A 65 -8.73 15.72 -1.59
C VAL A 65 -9.80 16.32 -2.50
N VAL A 66 -10.83 15.54 -2.81
CA VAL A 66 -11.95 15.97 -3.67
C VAL A 66 -13.21 16.09 -2.82
N LEU A 67 -13.85 17.26 -2.89
CA LEU A 67 -15.01 17.63 -2.05
C LEU A 67 -16.15 18.21 -2.89
N GLN A 68 -17.37 18.09 -2.39
CA GLN A 68 -18.59 18.69 -2.97
C GLN A 68 -19.02 19.97 -2.23
N GLY A 69 -18.05 20.81 -1.87
CA GLY A 69 -18.29 22.04 -1.13
C GLY A 69 -17.01 22.83 -0.94
N ARG A 70 -17.14 24.16 -0.75
CA ARG A 70 -16.01 24.98 -0.37
C ARG A 70 -15.68 24.76 1.10
N VAL A 71 -14.41 24.49 1.38
CA VAL A 71 -13.89 24.38 2.74
C VAL A 71 -12.73 25.35 2.90
N GLN A 72 -12.62 25.93 4.09
CA GLN A 72 -11.46 26.72 4.48
C GLN A 72 -10.68 25.89 5.50
N SER A 73 -9.44 25.56 5.17
CA SER A 73 -8.55 24.81 6.06
C SER A 73 -7.10 25.17 5.75
N PRO A 74 -6.24 25.37 6.77
CA PRO A 74 -4.81 25.61 6.55
C PRO A 74 -4.11 24.41 5.87
N TYR A 75 -4.70 23.21 5.96
CA TYR A 75 -4.15 22.00 5.38
C TYR A 75 -4.49 21.81 3.89
N LEU A 76 -5.41 22.61 3.35
CA LEU A 76 -5.95 22.44 2.00
C LEU A 76 -5.79 23.71 1.17
N SER A 77 -5.22 23.57 -0.02
CA SER A 77 -5.16 24.64 -1.02
C SER A 77 -6.00 24.25 -2.23
N LEU A 78 -7.00 25.06 -2.57
CA LEU A 78 -7.83 24.81 -3.75
C LEU A 78 -6.97 24.91 -5.01
N VAL A 79 -6.98 23.87 -5.85
CA VAL A 79 -6.17 23.81 -7.07
C VAL A 79 -7.00 23.61 -8.34
N ASN A 80 -8.24 23.10 -8.22
CA ASN A 80 -9.13 22.95 -9.37
C ASN A 80 -10.60 22.97 -8.93
N THR A 81 -11.47 23.44 -9.82
CA THR A 81 -12.93 23.42 -9.68
C THR A 81 -13.56 22.88 -10.95
N ASN A 82 -14.33 21.81 -10.82
CA ASN A 82 -15.16 21.26 -11.89
C ASN A 82 -16.61 21.68 -11.65
N ALA A 83 -17.08 22.68 -12.39
CA ALA A 83 -18.42 23.23 -12.25
C ALA A 83 -19.52 22.24 -12.68
N ALA A 84 -19.29 21.42 -13.71
CA ALA A 84 -20.28 20.48 -14.23
C ALA A 84 -20.66 19.40 -13.22
N GLN A 85 -19.69 18.95 -12.41
CA GLN A 85 -19.88 17.90 -11.40
C GLN A 85 -19.93 18.44 -9.96
N ASN A 86 -19.78 19.76 -9.80
CA ASN A 86 -19.65 20.43 -8.50
C ASN A 86 -18.55 19.80 -7.62
N TRP A 87 -17.37 19.53 -8.22
CA TRP A 87 -16.21 18.98 -7.51
C TRP A 87 -15.14 20.04 -7.32
N LEU A 88 -14.62 20.13 -6.12
CA LEU A 88 -13.50 20.98 -5.76
C LEU A 88 -12.32 20.10 -5.39
N THR A 89 -11.20 20.29 -6.07
CA THR A 89 -9.96 19.55 -5.80
C THR A 89 -9.02 20.43 -5.00
N TYR A 90 -8.61 19.93 -3.84
CA TYR A 90 -7.67 20.58 -2.95
C TYR A 90 -6.37 19.79 -2.92
N ARG A 91 -5.23 20.48 -2.98
CA ARG A 91 -3.93 19.92 -2.63
C ARG A 91 -3.84 19.83 -1.10
N PHE A 92 -3.48 18.66 -0.60
CA PHE A 92 -3.14 18.47 0.81
C PHE A 92 -1.71 18.96 1.07
N ASN A 93 -1.57 19.97 1.91
CA ASN A 93 -0.29 20.63 2.18
C ASN A 93 0.64 19.77 3.06
N GLY A 94 0.09 18.83 3.83
CA GLY A 94 0.86 17.87 4.62
C GLY A 94 1.25 16.59 3.86
N PHE A 95 1.18 16.58 2.53
CA PHE A 95 1.48 15.40 1.71
C PHE A 95 2.85 14.79 2.03
N LEU A 96 2.86 13.47 2.29
CA LEU A 96 4.09 12.66 2.37
C LEU A 96 4.26 11.82 1.10
N PRO A 97 5.49 11.65 0.59
CA PRO A 97 5.77 10.78 -0.55
C PRO A 97 5.50 9.30 -0.23
N ARG A 98 5.54 8.43 -1.25
CA ARG A 98 5.29 6.99 -1.07
C ARG A 98 6.29 6.28 -0.18
N ALA A 99 7.49 6.82 -0.09
CA ALA A 99 8.55 6.34 0.77
C ALA A 99 9.14 7.56 1.49
N PHE A 100 9.28 7.52 2.80
CA PHE A 100 9.88 8.61 3.59
C PHE A 100 10.58 8.03 4.82
N PHE A 101 11.58 8.75 5.32
CA PHE A 101 12.28 8.36 6.53
C PHE A 101 11.64 8.99 7.76
N VAL A 102 11.67 8.27 8.87
CA VAL A 102 11.30 8.76 10.20
C VAL A 102 12.46 8.57 11.15
N GLY A 103 12.56 9.47 12.12
CA GLY A 103 13.63 9.44 13.12
C GLY A 103 13.28 8.73 14.42
N GLU A 104 11.99 8.48 14.64
CA GLU A 104 11.49 7.81 15.83
C GLU A 104 10.57 6.66 15.45
N ALA A 105 10.65 5.57 16.21
CA ALA A 105 9.67 4.51 16.15
C ALA A 105 9.10 4.21 17.53
N LYS A 106 7.79 4.33 17.66
CA LYS A 106 7.06 4.08 18.89
C LYS A 106 6.40 2.70 18.85
N ILE A 107 6.75 1.85 19.80
CA ILE A 107 6.22 0.48 19.88
C ILE A 107 4.86 0.52 20.57
N VAL A 108 3.81 0.12 19.85
CA VAL A 108 2.43 0.05 20.38
C VAL A 108 1.76 -1.23 19.87
N LYS A 109 1.69 -2.25 20.72
CA LYS A 109 1.15 -3.58 20.36
C LYS A 109 -0.36 -3.65 20.32
N ASN A 110 -1.05 -2.89 21.17
CA ASN A 110 -2.51 -2.89 21.22
C ASN A 110 -3.10 -2.06 20.07
N GLU A 111 -4.06 -2.63 19.34
CA GLU A 111 -4.71 -2.00 18.18
C GLU A 111 -5.46 -0.71 18.54
N PHE A 112 -6.23 -0.73 19.63
CA PHE A 112 -6.99 0.42 20.10
C PHE A 112 -6.07 1.59 20.42
N ASP A 113 -4.97 1.35 21.13
CA ASP A 113 -3.99 2.39 21.46
C ASP A 113 -3.28 2.94 20.23
N ARG A 114 -2.97 2.09 19.23
CA ARG A 114 -2.41 2.54 17.95
C ARG A 114 -3.35 3.48 17.23
N LEU A 115 -4.59 3.07 17.02
CA LEU A 115 -5.58 3.88 16.30
C LEU A 115 -5.90 5.17 17.06
N LYS A 116 -5.98 5.12 18.40
CA LYS A 116 -6.12 6.30 19.25
C LYS A 116 -4.97 7.28 19.05
N LEU A 117 -3.73 6.79 18.99
CA LEU A 117 -2.56 7.63 18.74
C LEU A 117 -2.57 8.21 17.32
N ILE A 118 -2.92 7.42 16.30
CA ILE A 118 -3.04 7.89 14.90
C ILE A 118 -4.07 9.02 14.77
N ASN A 119 -5.17 8.95 15.53
CA ASN A 119 -6.20 9.98 15.57
C ASN A 119 -5.82 11.22 16.40
N SER A 120 -4.70 11.19 17.12
CA SER A 120 -4.27 12.29 17.97
C SER A 120 -3.65 13.42 17.16
N ALA A 121 -3.96 14.67 17.53
CA ALA A 121 -3.32 15.86 16.97
C ALA A 121 -1.82 15.94 17.31
N ASN A 122 -1.36 15.24 18.35
CA ASN A 122 0.04 15.24 18.78
C ASN A 122 0.90 14.20 18.05
N PHE A 123 0.30 13.40 17.16
CA PHE A 123 1.03 12.43 16.35
C PHE A 123 1.34 13.03 14.98
N ASP A 124 2.59 12.91 14.54
CA ASP A 124 3.03 13.29 13.19
C ASP A 124 3.71 12.11 12.49
N PRO A 125 3.03 11.47 11.52
CA PRO A 125 3.60 10.38 10.73
C PRO A 125 4.90 10.76 9.99
N ALA A 126 5.14 12.05 9.76
CA ALA A 126 6.36 12.51 9.10
C ALA A 126 7.61 12.36 9.98
N LYS A 127 7.44 12.16 11.30
CA LYS A 127 8.53 12.16 12.28
C LYS A 127 8.62 10.85 13.04
N THR A 128 7.47 10.27 13.38
CA THR A 128 7.36 9.09 14.24
C THR A 128 6.53 8.02 13.56
N ALA A 129 7.08 6.82 13.42
CA ALA A 129 6.32 5.63 13.00
C ALA A 129 5.80 4.87 14.21
N ILE A 130 4.60 4.30 14.11
CA ILE A 130 4.06 3.37 15.11
C ILE A 130 4.30 1.95 14.63
N ILE A 131 5.01 1.14 15.42
CA ILE A 131 5.35 -0.24 15.08
C ILE A 131 4.84 -1.24 16.14
N GLU A 132 4.64 -2.49 15.75
CA GLU A 132 4.13 -3.54 16.65
C GLU A 132 5.27 -4.36 17.32
N GLU A 133 6.48 -4.28 16.78
CA GLU A 133 7.65 -5.06 17.20
C GLU A 133 8.87 -4.16 17.39
N GLU A 134 9.83 -4.56 18.22
CA GLU A 134 11.05 -3.80 18.45
C GLU A 134 12.01 -3.86 17.25
N ILE A 135 12.65 -2.72 16.95
CA ILE A 135 13.71 -2.64 15.94
C ILE A 135 15.06 -2.95 16.59
N ARG A 136 15.50 -4.21 16.48
CA ARG A 136 16.81 -4.64 17.01
C ARG A 136 18.01 -4.13 16.22
N ALA A 137 17.81 -3.69 14.98
CA ALA A 137 18.88 -3.25 14.09
C ALA A 137 19.47 -1.89 14.49
N GLY A 138 18.89 -1.21 15.48
CA GLY A 138 19.19 0.19 15.78
C GLY A 138 18.60 1.12 14.72
N MET A 139 18.16 2.30 15.14
CA MET A 139 17.82 3.38 14.23
C MET A 139 18.08 4.71 14.92
N GLU A 140 18.40 5.72 14.14
CA GLU A 140 18.64 7.07 14.59
C GLU A 140 17.87 8.06 13.70
N GLN A 141 17.62 9.25 14.24
CA GLN A 141 17.03 10.32 13.47
C GLN A 141 18.03 10.87 12.45
N PRO A 142 17.77 10.71 11.13
CA PRO A 142 18.67 11.22 10.11
C PRO A 142 18.61 12.75 10.08
N ASP A 143 19.77 13.39 9.90
CA ASP A 143 19.84 14.85 9.69
C ASP A 143 19.66 15.18 8.21
N SER A 144 20.06 14.25 7.33
CA SER A 144 19.90 14.32 5.89
C SER A 144 19.42 12.99 5.32
N ALA A 145 18.22 12.99 4.75
CA ALA A 145 17.68 11.83 4.05
C ALA A 145 16.75 12.25 2.91
N TRP A 146 16.71 11.43 1.85
CA TRP A 146 15.79 11.62 0.73
C TRP A 146 15.39 10.29 0.12
N THR A 147 14.26 10.33 -0.60
CA THR A 147 13.74 9.19 -1.35
C THR A 147 13.32 9.65 -2.74
N ARG A 148 13.47 8.77 -3.72
CA ARG A 148 13.06 9.00 -5.11
C ARG A 148 12.49 7.72 -5.67
N LEU A 149 11.22 7.77 -6.06
CA LEU A 149 10.56 6.67 -6.77
C LEU A 149 11.13 6.59 -8.20
N THR A 150 11.82 5.51 -8.54
CA THR A 150 12.42 5.28 -9.86
C THR A 150 11.55 4.41 -10.76
N ALA A 151 10.79 3.46 -10.20
CA ALA A 151 9.84 2.63 -10.96
C ALA A 151 8.53 2.38 -10.20
N PHE A 152 7.41 2.35 -10.93
CA PHE A 152 6.08 2.14 -10.36
C PHE A 152 5.17 1.36 -11.32
N ASN A 153 5.02 0.06 -11.09
CA ASN A 153 4.12 -0.84 -11.83
C ASN A 153 3.31 -1.67 -10.83
N PRO A 154 2.14 -2.25 -11.15
CA PRO A 154 1.31 -2.98 -10.19
C PRO A 154 2.07 -3.91 -9.23
N ASN A 155 3.02 -4.70 -9.74
CA ASN A 155 3.80 -5.68 -8.98
C ASN A 155 5.22 -5.21 -8.58
N LEU A 156 5.61 -3.97 -8.91
CA LEU A 156 6.95 -3.45 -8.68
C LEU A 156 6.91 -2.02 -8.13
N ARG A 157 7.66 -1.77 -7.06
CA ARG A 157 8.04 -0.43 -6.62
C ARG A 157 9.54 -0.39 -6.50
N GLU A 158 10.16 0.64 -7.04
CA GLU A 158 11.59 0.85 -6.90
C GLU A 158 11.87 2.26 -6.42
N PHE A 159 12.76 2.37 -5.45
CA PHE A 159 13.16 3.63 -4.85
C PHE A 159 14.68 3.71 -4.80
N GLU A 160 15.23 4.83 -5.24
CA GLU A 160 16.54 5.28 -4.77
C GLU A 160 16.35 6.04 -3.47
N VAL A 161 17.15 5.71 -2.46
CA VAL A 161 17.09 6.35 -1.15
C VAL A 161 18.49 6.72 -0.66
N TYR A 162 18.54 7.72 0.20
CA TYR A 162 19.74 8.08 0.95
C TYR A 162 19.35 8.44 2.37
N THR A 163 20.18 8.03 3.32
CA THR A 163 20.11 8.45 4.71
C THR A 163 21.52 8.52 5.29
N ASP A 164 21.80 9.55 6.07
CA ASP A 164 23.09 9.77 6.71
C ASP A 164 23.28 8.95 8.00
N LYS A 165 22.22 8.32 8.50
CA LYS A 165 22.23 7.37 9.62
C LYS A 165 21.36 6.15 9.32
N PRO A 166 21.55 5.01 10.01
CA PRO A 166 20.59 3.91 9.93
C PRO A 166 19.21 4.38 10.34
N ALA A 167 18.23 4.33 9.44
CA ALA A 167 16.93 4.94 9.64
C ALA A 167 15.79 4.06 9.14
N LEU A 168 14.59 4.28 9.68
CA LEU A 168 13.40 3.54 9.28
C LEU A 168 12.78 4.18 8.04
N LEU A 169 12.80 3.46 6.92
CA LEU A 169 12.11 3.86 5.70
C LEU A 169 10.66 3.35 5.76
N VAL A 170 9.73 4.28 5.93
CA VAL A 170 8.28 4.01 5.88
C VAL A 170 7.83 4.00 4.42
N LEU A 171 7.13 2.95 4.04
CA LEU A 171 6.62 2.70 2.70
C LEU A 171 5.09 2.70 2.77
N SER A 172 4.44 3.65 2.08
CA SER A 172 2.98 3.78 1.97
C SER A 172 2.38 2.71 1.05
N GLU A 173 2.70 1.45 1.33
CA GLU A 173 2.15 0.24 0.73
C GLU A 173 1.62 -0.64 1.86
N VAL A 174 0.51 -1.32 1.60
CA VAL A 174 -0.17 -2.10 2.64
C VAL A 174 0.74 -3.24 3.11
N TYR A 175 0.86 -3.41 4.43
CA TYR A 175 1.60 -4.50 5.03
C TYR A 175 0.92 -5.83 4.71
N TYR A 176 1.56 -6.59 3.82
CA TYR A 176 1.11 -7.92 3.42
C TYR A 176 2.33 -8.84 3.22
N PRO A 177 2.88 -9.37 4.33
CA PRO A 177 4.07 -10.24 4.30
C PRO A 177 4.00 -11.43 3.35
N PRO A 178 2.83 -12.09 3.13
CA PRO A 178 2.75 -13.21 2.21
C PRO A 178 2.95 -12.85 0.73
N GLY A 179 2.94 -11.55 0.38
CA GLY A 179 3.01 -11.10 -1.02
C GLY A 179 4.15 -10.14 -1.30
N TRP A 180 4.41 -9.14 -0.45
CA TRP A 180 5.48 -8.18 -0.70
C TRP A 180 6.83 -8.74 -0.24
N LYS A 181 7.75 -8.88 -1.19
CA LYS A 181 9.18 -9.08 -0.92
C LYS A 181 9.91 -7.75 -1.08
N ILE A 182 10.81 -7.45 -0.16
CA ILE A 182 11.59 -6.21 -0.18
C ILE A 182 13.07 -6.55 -0.17
N GLU A 183 13.83 -5.89 -1.05
CA GLU A 183 15.28 -6.02 -1.17
C GLU A 183 15.94 -4.65 -1.02
N ILE A 184 17.11 -4.61 -0.40
CA ILE A 184 18.00 -3.45 -0.36
C ILE A 184 19.30 -3.87 -1.07
N ASP A 185 19.63 -3.19 -2.15
CA ASP A 185 20.78 -3.50 -3.02
C ASP A 185 20.82 -4.97 -3.47
N GLY A 186 19.64 -5.50 -3.85
CA GLY A 186 19.47 -6.88 -4.31
C GLY A 186 19.54 -7.94 -3.20
N LYS A 187 19.65 -7.54 -1.93
CA LYS A 187 19.64 -8.47 -0.79
C LYS A 187 18.28 -8.41 -0.09
N PRO A 188 17.62 -9.55 0.16
CA PRO A 188 16.36 -9.58 0.91
C PRO A 188 16.51 -8.93 2.28
N VAL A 189 15.55 -8.09 2.66
CA VAL A 189 15.52 -7.50 4.00
C VAL A 189 15.26 -8.59 5.05
N LYS A 190 15.93 -8.49 6.20
CA LYS A 190 15.75 -9.46 7.29
C LYS A 190 14.36 -9.42 7.91
N LYS A 191 13.74 -8.25 7.94
CA LYS A 191 12.45 -8.01 8.57
C LYS A 191 11.74 -6.85 7.87
N ILE A 192 10.44 -7.05 7.63
CA ILE A 192 9.50 -6.01 7.26
C ILE A 192 8.66 -5.73 8.50
N TYR A 193 8.54 -4.47 8.89
CA TYR A 193 7.78 -4.06 10.06
C TYR A 193 6.40 -3.57 9.63
N LYS A 194 5.37 -4.00 10.37
CA LYS A 194 4.04 -3.40 10.26
C LYS A 194 4.07 -2.03 10.93
N THR A 195 3.66 -1.02 10.19
CA THR A 195 3.84 0.39 10.54
C THR A 195 2.54 1.17 10.35
N ASP A 196 2.28 2.10 11.28
CA ASP A 196 1.12 2.98 11.27
C ASP A 196 -0.19 2.22 11.00
N HIS A 197 -0.33 1.10 11.70
CA HIS A 197 -1.44 0.16 11.66
C HIS A 197 -1.62 -0.63 10.35
N ALA A 198 -1.37 -0.05 9.17
CA ALA A 198 -1.72 -0.69 7.89
C ALA A 198 -0.58 -0.75 6.86
N ILE A 199 0.46 0.06 6.99
CA ILE A 199 1.54 0.14 5.99
C ILE A 199 2.79 -0.56 6.50
N GLN A 200 3.87 -0.54 5.72
CA GLN A 200 5.08 -1.29 6.03
C GLN A 200 6.33 -0.42 6.06
N SER A 201 7.36 -0.87 6.77
CA SER A 201 8.65 -0.20 6.79
C SER A 201 9.80 -1.19 6.87
N VAL A 202 10.98 -0.71 6.52
CA VAL A 202 12.25 -1.45 6.60
C VAL A 202 13.34 -0.53 7.13
N VAL A 203 14.29 -1.09 7.87
CA VAL A 203 15.48 -0.34 8.29
C VAL A 203 16.45 -0.29 7.12
N VAL A 204 16.84 0.91 6.72
CA VAL A 204 17.85 1.15 5.68
C VAL A 204 19.14 1.58 6.37
N PRO A 205 20.28 0.94 6.08
CA PRO A 205 21.58 1.38 6.58
C PRO A 205 21.92 2.80 6.13
N GLN A 206 22.92 3.39 6.79
CA GLN A 206 23.52 4.65 6.32
C GLN A 206 24.10 4.47 4.91
N GLY A 207 23.83 5.44 4.04
CA GLY A 207 24.34 5.50 2.69
C GLY A 207 23.25 5.66 1.64
N ARG A 208 23.64 5.48 0.38
CA ARG A 208 22.72 5.46 -0.77
C ARG A 208 22.40 4.01 -1.11
N HIS A 209 21.13 3.72 -1.27
CA HIS A 209 20.63 2.37 -1.51
C HIS A 209 19.53 2.35 -2.56
N THR A 210 19.37 1.21 -3.20
CA THR A 210 18.21 0.91 -4.04
C THR A 210 17.29 -0.05 -3.28
N VAL A 211 16.07 0.41 -3.01
CA VAL A 211 15.03 -0.38 -2.33
C VAL A 211 14.01 -0.84 -3.36
N VAL A 212 13.87 -2.16 -3.51
CA VAL A 212 12.98 -2.78 -4.48
C VAL A 212 11.91 -3.56 -3.73
N MET A 213 10.64 -3.32 -4.07
CA MET A 213 9.50 -4.09 -3.58
C MET A 213 8.87 -4.85 -4.75
N ARG A 214 8.78 -6.17 -4.64
CA ARG A 214 8.11 -7.04 -5.61
C ARG A 214 6.91 -7.71 -4.97
N PHE A 215 5.76 -7.64 -5.64
CA PHE A 215 4.58 -8.38 -5.21
C PHE A 215 4.60 -9.78 -5.84
N GLU A 216 5.03 -10.76 -5.05
CA GLU A 216 5.20 -12.15 -5.45
C GLU A 216 4.57 -13.10 -4.41
N PRO A 217 3.23 -13.18 -4.34
CA PRO A 217 2.58 -14.07 -3.40
C PRO A 217 2.82 -15.54 -3.74
N ASP A 218 3.33 -16.31 -2.78
CA ASP A 218 3.69 -17.71 -2.97
C ASP A 218 2.50 -18.56 -3.44
N SER A 219 1.29 -18.23 -2.97
CA SER A 219 0.04 -18.91 -3.34
C SER A 219 -0.33 -18.76 -4.81
N TYR A 220 0.00 -17.63 -5.44
CA TYR A 220 -0.30 -17.41 -6.85
C TYR A 220 0.55 -18.33 -7.74
N TYR A 221 1.85 -18.44 -7.42
CA TYR A 221 2.79 -19.26 -8.18
C TYR A 221 2.67 -20.77 -7.89
N SER A 222 2.22 -21.17 -6.70
CA SER A 222 1.91 -22.57 -6.42
C SER A 222 0.62 -23.01 -7.13
N ASN A 223 -0.42 -22.18 -7.12
CA ASN A 223 -1.70 -22.50 -7.76
C ASN A 223 -1.59 -22.56 -9.29
N ILE A 224 -0.79 -21.69 -9.91
CA ILE A 224 -0.53 -21.77 -11.37
C ILE A 224 0.14 -23.09 -11.74
N ARG A 225 1.12 -23.55 -10.95
CA ARG A 225 1.76 -24.85 -11.19
C ARG A 225 0.76 -26.00 -11.07
N LEU A 226 -0.10 -25.97 -10.06
CA LEU A 226 -1.15 -26.97 -9.88
C LEU A 226 -2.14 -26.95 -11.06
N ALA A 227 -2.55 -25.77 -11.52
CA ALA A 227 -3.43 -25.61 -12.68
C ALA A 227 -2.81 -26.21 -13.95
N TRP A 228 -1.51 -25.97 -14.20
CA TRP A 228 -0.80 -26.59 -15.33
C TRP A 228 -0.74 -28.12 -15.23
N VAL A 229 -0.55 -28.67 -14.02
CA VAL A 229 -0.62 -30.12 -13.80
C VAL A 229 -2.02 -30.65 -14.09
N SER A 230 -3.07 -29.98 -13.61
CA SER A 230 -4.46 -30.37 -13.89
C SER A 230 -4.78 -30.33 -15.39
N VAL A 231 -4.34 -29.29 -16.10
CA VAL A 231 -4.48 -29.19 -17.56
C VAL A 231 -3.75 -30.34 -18.26
N GLY A 232 -2.53 -30.67 -17.82
CA GLY A 232 -1.78 -31.82 -18.33
C GLY A 232 -2.53 -33.14 -18.14
N ILE A 233 -3.13 -33.37 -16.97
CA ILE A 233 -3.93 -34.57 -16.69
C ILE A 233 -5.16 -34.63 -17.61
N ILE A 234 -5.86 -33.52 -17.82
CA ILE A 234 -7.01 -33.46 -18.74
C ILE A 234 -6.59 -33.85 -20.16
N TYR A 235 -5.46 -33.32 -20.66
CA TYR A 235 -4.95 -33.69 -21.98
C TYR A 235 -4.55 -35.17 -22.07
N LEU A 236 -3.97 -35.75 -21.01
CA LEU A 236 -3.68 -37.17 -20.95
C LEU A 236 -4.95 -38.04 -20.99
N ILE A 237 -6.01 -37.63 -20.29
CA ILE A 237 -7.30 -38.33 -20.32
C ILE A 237 -7.90 -38.27 -21.72
N ILE A 238 -7.98 -37.07 -22.32
CA ILE A 238 -8.50 -36.89 -23.69
C ILE A 238 -7.68 -37.72 -24.69
N GLY A 239 -6.35 -37.66 -24.60
CA GLY A 239 -5.45 -38.44 -25.44
C GLY A 239 -5.65 -39.95 -25.29
N SER A 240 -5.88 -40.44 -24.07
CA SER A 240 -6.13 -41.87 -23.83
C SER A 240 -7.47 -42.34 -24.38
N VAL A 241 -8.54 -41.53 -24.28
CA VAL A 241 -9.85 -41.82 -24.89
C VAL A 241 -9.74 -41.85 -26.41
N PHE A 242 -9.09 -40.86 -27.02
CA PHE A 242 -8.85 -40.84 -28.47
C PHE A 242 -8.04 -42.06 -28.91
N PHE A 243 -6.98 -42.41 -28.19
CA PHE A 243 -6.16 -43.59 -28.48
C PHE A 243 -6.98 -44.89 -28.44
N GLN A 244 -7.86 -45.05 -27.44
CA GLN A 244 -8.76 -46.20 -27.36
C GLN A 244 -9.75 -46.24 -28.52
N MET A 245 -10.35 -45.11 -28.91
CA MET A 245 -11.26 -45.04 -30.06
C MET A 245 -10.57 -45.45 -31.38
N PHE A 246 -9.35 -44.96 -31.62
CA PHE A 246 -8.56 -45.36 -32.80
C PHE A 246 -8.19 -46.85 -32.79
N ARG A 247 -8.01 -47.44 -31.60
CA ARG A 247 -7.65 -48.85 -31.46
C ARG A 247 -8.86 -49.78 -31.63
N SER A 248 -10.05 -49.36 -31.19
CA SER A 248 -11.31 -50.10 -31.33
C SER A 248 -11.95 -50.00 -32.73
N GLY A 249 -11.54 -49.02 -33.55
CA GLY A 249 -11.98 -48.86 -34.94
C GLY A 249 -11.28 -49.74 -35.98
N LYS A 250 -10.36 -50.64 -35.57
CA LYS A 250 -9.77 -51.63 -36.48
C LYS A 250 -10.73 -52.82 -36.63
N PRO A 251 -11.24 -53.14 -37.83
CA PRO A 251 -12.09 -54.32 -38.03
C PRO A 251 -11.29 -55.59 -37.70
N GLN A 252 -11.92 -56.54 -37.00
CA GLN A 252 -11.41 -57.90 -36.98
C GLN A 252 -11.49 -58.43 -38.40
N ALA A 253 -10.34 -58.59 -39.06
CA ALA A 253 -10.25 -59.31 -40.32
C ALA A 253 -10.50 -60.80 -40.01
N GLY A 254 -11.75 -61.24 -40.27
CA GLY A 254 -12.17 -62.64 -40.31
C GLY A 254 -12.60 -62.98 -41.72
#